data_AF-A0A7C0UNY2-F1
#
_entry.id   AF-A0A7C0UNY2-F1
#
_cell.length_a   1.000
_cell.length_b   1.000
_cell.length_c   1.000
_cell.angle_alpha   90.00
_cell.angle_beta   90.00
_cell.angle_gamma   90.00
#
_symmetry.space_group_name_H-M   'P 1'
#
loop_
_entity.id
_entity.type
_entity.pdbx_description
1 polymer ?
#
loop_
_entity_poly.entity_id
_entity_poly.type
_entity_poly.pdbx_seq_one_letter_code
_entity_poly.pdbx_strand_id
1 'polypeptide(L)'
;MKRFLTIFILLLFVQNALALSVELGIDEVLVVDNTTVTFDVAENNPNLVFLILESGNESVLKALHFGESISFGVVNYTVGSLDIETLTLRLHILGNYSRIEVVKRKDIDIALLEAFDKYLKVKIRNTGYYEINDTLLISSQGIIIREQGLHLRPGEEVIVKIIPPYNQLIFTLEEAKISKSIVISSLESLVTIDRIWRDDKLHVILKNHGDAVNATVKLLFSGMTIDKKEVVIGTSEQKEIIFEKDVTQGTIVVDYGVITQESFYFEVPMISLVKTVKEGEKLQIWLRNEGDQKFEGKVTVYQNGVIVSEPYYLDVNIPPGEEVSVGFIVPEDAQILTIGLTAQSYSAT
;
A
#
# COMPACT_ATOMS: atom_id res chain seq x y z
N MET A 1 -73.22 13.46 12.93
CA MET A 1 -71.96 14.14 12.49
C MET A 1 -71.21 14.85 13.61
N LYS A 2 -71.84 15.63 14.51
CA LYS A 2 -71.12 16.37 15.57
C LYS A 2 -70.21 15.51 16.48
N ARG A 3 -70.62 14.28 16.84
CA ARG A 3 -69.82 13.34 17.67
C ARG A 3 -68.64 12.69 16.94
N PHE A 4 -68.75 12.47 15.63
CA PHE A 4 -67.65 11.94 14.81
C PHE A 4 -66.56 12.99 14.57
N LEU A 5 -66.95 14.26 14.40
CA LEU A 5 -66.02 15.37 14.29
C LEU A 5 -65.20 15.55 15.58
N THR A 6 -65.81 15.34 16.76
CA THR A 6 -65.10 15.44 18.04
C THR A 6 -64.05 14.34 18.21
N ILE A 7 -64.36 13.10 17.80
CA ILE A 7 -63.42 11.96 17.83
C ILE A 7 -62.31 12.13 16.79
N PHE A 8 -62.63 12.67 15.60
CA PHE A 8 -61.65 12.96 14.56
C PHE A 8 -60.73 14.13 14.93
N ILE A 9 -61.25 15.16 15.60
CA ILE A 9 -60.44 16.24 16.19
C ILE A 9 -59.54 15.70 17.30
N LEU A 10 -60.04 14.80 18.17
CA LEU A 10 -59.22 14.16 19.20
C LEU A 10 -58.07 13.33 18.60
N LEU A 11 -58.33 12.62 17.50
CA LEU A 11 -57.33 11.84 16.74
C LEU A 11 -56.31 12.74 16.02
N LEU A 12 -56.70 13.93 15.56
CA LEU A 12 -55.79 14.93 14.99
C LEU A 12 -54.87 15.58 16.06
N PHE A 13 -55.25 15.52 17.33
CA PHE A 13 -54.46 16.00 18.48
C PHE A 13 -53.70 14.90 19.24
N VAL A 14 -53.69 13.65 18.75
CA VAL A 14 -52.70 12.66 19.21
C VAL A 14 -51.37 13.02 18.55
N GLN A 15 -50.81 14.17 18.94
CA GLN A 15 -49.39 14.44 18.78
C GLN A 15 -48.67 13.30 19.51
N ASN A 16 -47.88 12.53 18.77
CA ASN A 16 -47.18 11.36 19.27
C ASN A 16 -46.24 11.77 20.42
N ALA A 17 -46.74 11.74 21.65
CA ALA A 17 -45.94 11.93 22.85
C ALA A 17 -45.22 10.60 23.13
N LEU A 18 -44.21 10.29 22.32
CA LEU A 18 -43.34 9.14 22.53
C LEU A 18 -42.38 9.51 23.66
N ALA A 19 -42.70 9.07 24.88
CA ALA A 19 -41.76 9.04 25.98
C ALA A 19 -40.65 8.03 25.62
N LEU A 20 -39.46 8.53 25.31
CA LEU A 20 -38.29 7.70 25.06
C LEU A 20 -37.25 7.98 26.16
N SER A 21 -36.64 6.92 26.66
CA SER A 21 -35.53 7.04 27.60
C SER A 21 -34.25 6.80 26.83
N VAL A 22 -33.32 7.73 26.92
CA VAL A 22 -32.03 7.67 26.24
C VAL A 22 -30.93 7.70 27.27
N GLU A 23 -29.90 6.89 27.05
CA GLU A 23 -28.65 6.93 27.81
C GLU A 23 -27.66 7.80 27.02
N LEU A 24 -27.08 8.78 27.70
CA LEU A 24 -26.20 9.80 27.13
C LEU A 24 -24.92 9.85 27.97
N GLY A 25 -23.78 9.50 27.37
CA GLY A 25 -22.47 9.67 28.00
C GLY A 25 -22.02 11.13 28.06
N ILE A 26 -21.12 11.45 29.00
CA ILE A 26 -20.53 12.80 29.14
C ILE A 26 -19.75 13.26 27.89
N ASP A 27 -19.25 12.29 27.10
CA ASP A 27 -18.53 12.49 25.85
C ASP A 27 -19.46 12.42 24.62
N GLU A 28 -20.77 12.36 24.82
CA GLU A 28 -21.78 12.24 23.79
C GLU A 28 -22.67 13.48 23.69
N VAL A 29 -23.35 13.55 22.56
CA VAL A 29 -24.33 14.55 22.20
C VAL A 29 -25.60 13.81 21.83
N LEU A 30 -26.69 14.18 22.47
CA LEU A 30 -28.01 13.79 22.03
C LEU A 30 -28.52 14.85 21.04
N VAL A 31 -28.85 14.43 19.83
CA VAL A 31 -29.48 15.28 18.82
C VAL A 31 -30.95 14.91 18.73
N VAL A 32 -31.84 15.87 19.01
CA VAL A 32 -33.29 15.74 18.87
C VAL A 32 -33.77 16.76 17.84
N ASP A 33 -34.08 16.29 16.64
CA ASP A 33 -34.27 17.12 15.44
C ASP A 33 -33.12 18.12 15.23
N ASN A 34 -33.30 19.41 15.55
CA ASN A 34 -32.28 20.45 15.46
C ASN A 34 -31.75 20.91 16.83
N THR A 35 -32.16 20.25 17.92
CA THR A 35 -31.71 20.54 19.27
C THR A 35 -30.55 19.63 19.64
N THR A 36 -29.47 20.23 20.10
CA THR A 36 -28.29 19.56 20.64
C THR A 36 -28.42 19.55 22.15
N VAL A 37 -28.28 18.38 22.77
CA VAL A 37 -28.38 18.19 24.22
C VAL A 37 -27.10 17.56 24.74
N THR A 38 -26.50 18.22 25.72
CA THR A 38 -25.35 17.70 26.45
C THR A 38 -25.51 17.98 27.94
N PHE A 39 -24.65 17.42 28.77
CA PHE A 39 -24.71 17.66 30.21
C PHE A 39 -23.33 17.72 30.84
N ASP A 40 -23.28 18.33 32.03
CA ASP A 40 -22.17 18.28 32.96
C ASP A 40 -22.70 17.97 34.38
N VAL A 41 -21.81 17.56 35.29
CA VAL A 41 -22.16 17.16 36.66
C VAL A 41 -21.34 17.99 37.65
N ALA A 42 -21.97 18.43 38.75
CA ALA A 42 -21.26 19.17 39.79
C ALA A 42 -20.29 18.25 40.55
N GLU A 43 -19.00 18.61 40.63
CA GLU A 43 -17.97 17.82 41.35
C GLU A 43 -18.33 17.52 42.81
N ASN A 44 -19.04 18.43 43.47
CA ASN A 44 -19.38 18.33 44.89
C ASN A 44 -20.81 17.83 45.15
N ASN A 45 -21.63 17.62 44.12
CA ASN A 45 -23.00 17.12 44.27
C ASN A 45 -23.46 16.35 43.00
N PRO A 46 -23.27 15.03 42.96
CA PRO A 46 -23.61 14.22 41.79
C PRO A 46 -25.12 14.12 41.52
N ASN A 47 -25.97 14.57 42.45
CA ASN A 47 -27.43 14.63 42.25
C ASN A 47 -27.86 15.89 41.48
N LEU A 48 -26.94 16.79 41.16
CA LEU A 48 -27.20 18.00 40.39
C LEU A 48 -26.56 17.88 38.99
N VAL A 49 -27.41 17.79 37.97
CA VAL A 49 -27.02 17.68 36.57
C VAL A 49 -27.26 19.03 35.89
N PHE A 50 -26.25 19.55 35.19
CA PHE A 50 -26.39 20.72 34.35
C PHE A 50 -26.71 20.27 32.93
N LEU A 51 -27.97 20.40 32.51
CA LEU A 51 -28.37 20.11 31.15
C LEU A 51 -28.20 21.36 30.28
N ILE A 52 -27.52 21.19 29.14
CA ILE A 52 -27.23 22.24 28.17
C ILE A 52 -27.97 21.89 26.88
N LEU A 53 -28.88 22.76 26.45
CA LEU A 53 -29.70 22.58 25.25
C LEU A 53 -29.47 23.73 24.29
N GLU A 54 -29.19 23.42 23.02
CA GLU A 54 -28.87 24.41 21.99
C GLU A 54 -29.63 24.14 20.70
N SER A 55 -30.23 25.16 20.10
CA SER A 55 -30.88 25.10 18.79
C SER A 55 -30.75 26.43 18.07
N GLY A 56 -29.93 26.47 17.01
CA GLY A 56 -29.65 27.70 16.27
C GLY A 56 -28.98 28.75 17.18
N ASN A 57 -29.67 29.87 17.43
CA ASN A 57 -29.17 30.95 18.28
C ASN A 57 -29.71 30.88 19.73
N GLU A 58 -30.54 29.90 20.05
CA GLU A 58 -31.08 29.71 21.40
C GLU A 58 -30.23 28.67 22.15
N SER A 59 -29.79 29.02 23.35
CA SER A 59 -29.06 28.11 24.26
C SER A 59 -29.60 28.29 25.67
N VAL A 60 -29.81 27.19 26.37
CA VAL A 60 -30.25 27.16 27.78
C VAL A 60 -29.39 26.17 28.57
N LEU A 61 -28.85 26.66 29.69
CA LEU A 61 -28.20 25.85 30.70
C LEU A 61 -29.09 25.81 31.94
N LYS A 62 -29.43 24.61 32.43
CA LYS A 62 -30.27 24.43 33.60
C LYS A 62 -29.72 23.35 34.53
N ALA A 63 -29.54 23.71 35.80
CA ALA A 63 -29.27 22.76 36.87
C ALA A 63 -30.56 22.06 37.29
N LEU A 64 -30.58 20.73 37.27
CA LEU A 64 -31.73 19.87 37.51
C LEU A 64 -31.34 18.71 38.42
N HIS A 65 -32.22 18.36 39.36
CA HIS A 65 -32.17 17.12 40.12
C HIS A 65 -32.90 16.00 39.38
N PHE A 66 -32.72 14.76 39.82
CA PHE A 66 -33.47 13.62 39.30
C PHE A 66 -34.98 13.81 39.46
N GLY A 67 -35.72 13.58 38.38
CA GLY A 67 -37.15 13.83 38.26
C GLY A 67 -37.52 15.26 37.83
N GLU A 68 -36.58 16.21 37.85
CA GLU A 68 -36.81 17.55 37.35
C GLU A 68 -36.68 17.60 35.82
N SER A 69 -37.44 18.50 35.20
CA SER A 69 -37.50 18.62 33.75
C SER A 69 -37.32 20.05 33.26
N ILE A 70 -36.78 20.18 32.06
CA ILE A 70 -36.75 21.43 31.31
C ILE A 70 -37.44 21.23 29.95
N SER A 71 -38.30 22.18 29.60
CA SER A 71 -38.89 22.26 28.27
C SER A 71 -38.08 23.20 27.40
N PHE A 72 -37.73 22.75 26.19
CA PHE A 72 -37.02 23.54 25.19
C PHE A 72 -37.66 23.27 23.82
N GLY A 73 -38.22 24.32 23.21
CA GLY A 73 -39.12 24.16 22.07
C GLY A 73 -40.38 23.36 22.41
N VAL A 74 -40.66 22.30 21.64
CA VAL A 74 -41.81 21.39 21.82
C VAL A 74 -41.44 20.08 22.52
N VAL A 75 -40.22 19.99 23.06
CA VAL A 75 -39.68 18.79 23.71
C VAL A 75 -39.37 19.09 25.17
N ASN A 76 -39.75 18.16 26.05
CA ASN A 76 -39.46 18.18 27.47
C ASN A 76 -38.41 17.12 27.79
N TYR A 77 -37.37 17.53 28.50
CA TYR A 77 -36.22 16.71 28.88
C TYR A 77 -36.23 16.55 30.39
N THR A 78 -36.42 15.32 30.87
CA THR A 78 -36.48 14.99 32.31
C THR A 78 -35.26 14.18 32.70
N VAL A 79 -34.53 14.64 33.72
CA VAL A 79 -33.35 13.94 34.24
C VAL A 79 -33.81 12.70 35.01
N GLY A 80 -33.48 11.50 34.53
CA GLY A 80 -33.89 10.25 35.15
C GLY A 80 -32.92 9.80 36.25
N SER A 81 -31.72 9.38 35.85
CA SER A 81 -30.67 8.88 36.74
C SER A 81 -29.29 9.11 36.12
N LEU A 82 -28.25 9.19 36.93
CA LEU A 82 -26.86 9.25 36.48
C LEU A 82 -26.10 8.03 37.04
N ASP A 83 -25.44 7.28 36.16
CA ASP A 83 -24.40 6.35 36.56
C ASP A 83 -23.09 7.12 36.74
N ILE A 84 -22.60 7.20 37.99
CA ILE A 84 -21.39 7.97 38.34
C ILE A 84 -20.12 7.23 37.90
N GLU A 85 -20.15 5.90 37.80
CA GLU A 85 -18.97 5.12 37.41
C GLU A 85 -18.64 5.33 35.93
N THR A 86 -19.68 5.38 35.09
CA THR A 86 -19.55 5.54 33.64
C THR A 86 -19.82 6.97 33.16
N LEU A 87 -20.30 7.86 34.03
CA LEU A 87 -20.82 9.19 33.70
C LEU A 87 -21.87 9.13 32.58
N THR A 88 -22.84 8.23 32.73
CA THR A 88 -23.94 8.03 31.77
C THR A 88 -25.24 8.54 32.35
N LEU A 89 -25.83 9.54 31.71
CA LEU A 89 -27.11 10.14 32.09
C LEU A 89 -28.26 9.45 31.37
N ARG A 90 -29.25 8.97 32.12
CA ARG A 90 -30.55 8.57 31.59
C ARG A 90 -31.46 9.79 31.52
N LEU A 91 -31.84 10.18 30.31
CA LEU A 91 -32.73 11.30 30.02
C LEU A 91 -34.06 10.78 29.46
N HIS A 92 -35.18 11.23 30.01
CA HIS A 92 -36.50 10.94 29.47
C HIS A 92 -36.96 12.11 28.61
N ILE A 93 -37.29 11.81 27.36
CA ILE A 93 -37.63 12.78 26.33
C ILE A 93 -39.10 12.59 25.99
N LEU A 94 -39.87 13.66 26.15
CA LEU A 94 -41.30 13.67 25.89
C LEU A 94 -41.65 14.89 25.04
N GLY A 95 -42.29 14.70 23.91
CA GLY A 95 -42.71 15.81 23.05
C GLY A 95 -42.88 15.38 21.62
N ASN A 96 -43.03 16.36 20.74
CA ASN A 96 -43.19 16.13 19.30
C ASN A 96 -41.84 16.31 18.59
N TYR A 97 -41.14 15.19 18.35
CA TYR A 97 -39.89 15.16 17.60
C TYR A 97 -39.95 14.09 16.50
N SER A 98 -39.16 14.27 15.43
CA SER A 98 -39.14 13.34 14.29
C SER A 98 -37.89 12.46 14.27
N ARG A 99 -36.77 12.95 14.78
CA ARG A 99 -35.48 12.26 14.78
C ARG A 99 -34.81 12.38 16.13
N ILE A 100 -34.16 11.30 16.52
CA ILE A 100 -33.34 11.23 17.71
C ILE A 100 -32.12 10.37 17.43
N GLU A 101 -30.94 10.87 17.79
CA GLU A 101 -29.69 10.13 17.69
C GLU A 101 -28.73 10.53 18.81
N VAL A 102 -27.90 9.59 19.23
CA VAL A 102 -26.79 9.85 20.15
C VAL A 102 -25.51 9.67 19.36
N VAL A 103 -24.64 10.67 19.41
CA VAL A 103 -23.38 10.71 18.67
C VAL A 103 -22.26 11.17 19.59
N LYS A 104 -21.01 10.79 19.32
CA LYS A 104 -19.86 11.28 20.10
C LYS A 104 -19.64 12.77 19.87
N ARG A 105 -19.33 13.52 20.94
CA ARG A 105 -18.95 14.95 20.89
C ARG A 105 -17.79 15.16 19.92
N LYS A 106 -16.72 14.38 20.11
CA LYS A 106 -15.56 14.30 19.21
C LYS A 106 -15.24 12.82 19.03
N ASP A 107 -14.96 12.39 17.81
CA ASP A 107 -14.41 11.07 17.53
C ASP A 107 -13.65 11.11 16.20
N ILE A 108 -12.75 10.16 16.01
CA ILE A 108 -12.03 9.97 14.75
C ILE A 108 -12.11 8.52 14.29
N ASP A 109 -12.19 8.37 12.98
CA ASP A 109 -11.96 7.11 12.29
C ASP A 109 -10.59 7.13 11.60
N ILE A 110 -9.93 5.97 11.57
CA ILE A 110 -8.57 5.81 11.07
C ILE A 110 -8.51 4.63 10.11
N ALA A 111 -8.14 4.90 8.87
CA ALA A 111 -8.03 3.90 7.82
C ALA A 111 -6.63 3.89 7.21
N LEU A 112 -6.01 2.71 7.14
CA LEU A 112 -4.76 2.49 6.39
C LEU A 112 -5.08 2.47 4.89
N LEU A 113 -4.46 3.37 4.12
CA LEU A 113 -4.64 3.46 2.66
C LEU A 113 -3.56 2.70 1.91
N GLU A 114 -2.30 2.89 2.29
CA GLU A 114 -1.14 2.28 1.65
C GLU A 114 -0.12 1.89 2.73
N ALA A 115 0.53 0.74 2.55
CA ALA A 115 1.54 0.23 3.46
C ALA A 115 2.77 -0.27 2.68
N PHE A 116 3.68 0.63 2.38
CA PHE A 116 4.94 0.32 1.71
C PHE A 116 6.12 0.34 2.68
N ASP A 117 7.17 -0.39 2.35
CA ASP A 117 8.46 -0.41 3.07
C ASP A 117 9.13 0.96 3.19
N LYS A 118 8.78 1.92 2.33
CA LYS A 118 9.24 3.31 2.38
C LYS A 118 8.33 4.24 3.18
N TYR A 119 7.03 3.99 3.19
CA TYR A 119 6.04 4.85 3.84
C TYR A 119 4.71 4.16 4.09
N LEU A 120 3.95 4.68 5.05
CA LEU A 120 2.55 4.36 5.31
C LEU A 120 1.70 5.60 5.01
N LYS A 121 0.54 5.43 4.37
CA LYS A 121 -0.48 6.49 4.28
C LYS A 121 -1.69 6.09 5.10
N VAL A 122 -2.06 6.96 6.03
CA VAL A 122 -3.21 6.76 6.91
C VAL A 122 -4.16 7.93 6.75
N LYS A 123 -5.44 7.61 6.58
CA LYS A 123 -6.52 8.57 6.51
C LYS A 123 -7.16 8.72 7.87
N ILE A 124 -7.33 9.95 8.31
CA ILE A 124 -7.96 10.30 9.58
C ILE A 124 -9.18 11.15 9.25
N ARG A 125 -10.35 10.75 9.75
CA ARG A 125 -11.62 11.42 9.49
C ARG A 125 -12.31 11.80 10.79
N ASN A 126 -12.84 13.01 10.89
CA ASN A 126 -13.68 13.41 12.01
C ASN A 126 -15.07 12.77 11.86
N THR A 127 -15.42 11.88 12.80
CA THR A 127 -16.73 11.21 12.89
C THR A 127 -17.59 11.75 14.03
N GLY A 128 -17.06 12.67 14.85
CA GLY A 128 -17.78 13.33 15.93
C GLY A 128 -18.70 14.45 15.45
N TYR A 129 -19.56 14.90 16.37
CA TYR A 129 -20.52 15.97 16.12
C TYR A 129 -19.85 17.36 16.03
N TYR A 130 -18.83 17.60 16.84
CA TYR A 130 -18.11 18.88 16.87
C TYR A 130 -16.83 18.84 16.04
N GLU A 131 -16.36 20.03 15.67
CA GLU A 131 -15.05 20.18 15.05
C GLU A 131 -13.92 19.73 16.00
N ILE A 132 -12.87 19.18 15.39
CA ILE A 132 -11.63 18.85 16.06
C ILE A 132 -10.65 19.98 15.81
N ASN A 133 -10.14 20.54 16.89
CA ASN A 133 -9.03 21.46 16.93
C ASN A 133 -8.15 21.00 18.08
N ASP A 134 -7.21 20.11 17.79
CA ASP A 134 -6.46 19.34 18.79
C ASP A 134 -5.06 18.98 18.26
N THR A 135 -4.19 18.48 19.13
CA THR A 135 -2.89 17.93 18.75
C THR A 135 -3.01 16.43 18.54
N LEU A 136 -2.67 15.98 17.33
CA LEU A 136 -2.56 14.55 17.00
C LEU A 136 -1.16 14.04 17.32
N LEU A 137 -1.09 13.13 18.27
CA LEU A 137 0.10 12.36 18.61
C LEU A 137 0.04 10.99 17.95
N ILE A 138 1.03 10.69 17.12
CA ILE A 138 1.19 9.37 16.51
C ILE A 138 2.36 8.69 17.20
N SER A 139 2.12 7.50 17.74
CA SER A 139 3.12 6.74 18.48
C SER A 139 3.16 5.28 18.05
N SER A 140 4.32 4.66 18.27
CA SER A 140 4.52 3.22 18.12
C SER A 140 5.30 2.72 19.33
N GLN A 141 4.81 1.67 19.98
CA GLN A 141 5.45 1.07 21.17
C GLN A 141 5.75 2.09 22.29
N GLY A 142 4.87 3.09 22.46
CA GLY A 142 5.00 4.14 23.46
C GLY A 142 5.92 5.31 23.09
N ILE A 143 6.55 5.29 21.90
CA ILE A 143 7.40 6.38 21.41
C ILE A 143 6.59 7.24 20.44
N ILE A 144 6.52 8.55 20.69
CA ILE A 144 5.91 9.51 19.76
C ILE A 144 6.83 9.65 18.55
N ILE A 145 6.30 9.34 17.38
CA ILE A 145 7.03 9.37 16.10
C ILE A 145 6.68 10.62 15.28
N ARG A 146 5.50 11.21 15.54
CA ARG A 146 5.03 12.41 14.88
C ARG A 146 3.99 13.11 15.75
N GLU A 147 4.07 14.44 15.74
CA GLU A 147 3.13 15.34 16.39
C GLU A 147 2.71 16.40 15.36
N GLN A 148 1.40 16.70 15.29
CA GLN A 148 0.89 17.75 14.43
C GLN A 148 -0.45 18.29 14.93
N GLY A 149 -0.73 19.57 14.68
CA GLY A 149 -2.06 20.13 14.85
C GLY A 149 -3.05 19.49 13.87
N LEU A 150 -4.27 19.22 14.35
CA LEU A 150 -5.35 18.64 13.58
C LEU A 150 -6.58 19.55 13.68
N HIS A 151 -6.98 20.09 12.53
CA HIS A 151 -8.19 20.90 12.38
C HIS A 151 -9.11 20.21 11.38
N LEU A 152 -10.21 19.62 11.85
CA LEU A 152 -11.17 18.90 11.02
C LEU A 152 -12.59 19.22 11.44
N ARG A 153 -13.40 19.76 10.52
CA ARG A 153 -14.85 19.85 10.70
C ARG A 153 -15.49 18.45 10.62
N PRO A 154 -16.72 18.28 11.13
CA PRO A 154 -17.43 17.01 11.01
C PRO A 154 -17.46 16.51 9.56
N GLY A 155 -17.02 15.27 9.36
CA GLY A 155 -16.94 14.62 8.06
C GLY A 155 -15.68 14.92 7.23
N GLU A 156 -14.87 15.93 7.59
CA GLU A 156 -13.61 16.22 6.91
C GLU A 156 -12.53 15.16 7.21
N GLU A 157 -11.57 15.04 6.30
CA GLU A 157 -10.51 14.05 6.37
C GLU A 157 -9.14 14.64 6.02
N VAL A 158 -8.09 14.05 6.59
CA VAL A 158 -6.69 14.34 6.29
C VAL A 158 -5.92 13.04 6.06
N ILE A 159 -4.94 13.08 5.16
CA ILE A 159 -4.02 11.97 4.93
C ILE A 159 -2.67 12.31 5.55
N VAL A 160 -2.17 11.39 6.38
CA VAL A 160 -0.88 11.51 7.04
C VAL A 160 0.07 10.44 6.50
N LYS A 161 1.28 10.87 6.13
CA LYS A 161 2.36 9.98 5.65
C LYS A 161 3.36 9.71 6.78
N ILE A 162 3.66 8.45 7.06
CA ILE A 162 4.51 8.01 8.18
C ILE A 162 5.65 7.15 7.63
N ILE A 163 6.85 7.28 8.20
CA ILE A 163 8.02 6.51 7.75
C ILE A 163 8.13 5.22 8.60
N PRO A 164 8.07 4.01 8.02
CA PRO A 164 8.22 2.71 8.70
C PRO A 164 9.63 2.54 9.32
N PRO A 165 9.90 1.48 10.14
CA PRO A 165 9.11 0.26 10.35
C PRO A 165 8.28 0.28 11.63
N TYR A 166 6.96 0.33 11.49
CA TYR A 166 6.02 0.19 12.60
C TYR A 166 5.01 -0.90 12.27
N ASN A 167 4.77 -1.81 13.22
CA ASN A 167 3.77 -2.88 13.12
C ASN A 167 2.44 -2.50 13.78
N GLN A 168 2.45 -1.48 14.65
CA GLN A 168 1.27 -0.91 15.28
C GLN A 168 1.46 0.58 15.42
N LEU A 169 0.40 1.34 15.14
CA LEU A 169 0.37 2.78 15.34
C LEU A 169 -0.80 3.13 16.25
N ILE A 170 -0.53 4.01 17.22
CA ILE A 170 -1.53 4.58 18.12
C ILE A 170 -1.63 6.07 17.80
N PHE A 171 -2.85 6.52 17.56
CA PHE A 171 -3.22 7.88 17.25
C PHE A 171 -4.01 8.43 18.41
N THR A 172 -3.49 9.46 19.05
CA THR A 172 -4.10 10.07 20.22
C THR A 172 -4.36 11.54 19.95
N LEU A 173 -5.59 11.97 20.21
CA LEU A 173 -5.94 13.39 20.33
C LEU A 173 -5.75 13.78 21.80
N GLU A 174 -4.83 14.71 22.05
CA GLU A 174 -4.34 15.02 23.39
C GLU A 174 -5.43 15.63 24.28
N GLU A 175 -6.10 16.68 23.80
CA GLU A 175 -7.12 17.39 24.58
C GLU A 175 -8.41 16.58 24.69
N ALA A 176 -8.84 15.97 23.58
CA ALA A 176 -10.05 15.16 23.53
C ALA A 176 -9.89 13.78 24.20
N LYS A 177 -8.65 13.37 24.54
CA LYS A 177 -8.32 12.05 25.14
C LYS A 177 -8.83 10.85 24.34
N ILE A 178 -8.98 11.02 23.02
CA ILE A 178 -9.41 9.96 22.11
C ILE A 178 -8.16 9.21 21.64
N SER A 179 -8.17 7.88 21.77
CA SER A 179 -7.09 7.04 21.27
C SER A 179 -7.63 5.93 20.37
N LYS A 180 -7.04 5.78 19.19
CA LYS A 180 -7.35 4.73 18.22
C LYS A 180 -6.05 4.07 17.79
N SER A 181 -6.09 2.78 17.48
CA SER A 181 -4.91 2.07 17.03
C SER A 181 -5.19 1.26 15.78
N ILE A 182 -4.17 1.12 14.94
CA ILE A 182 -4.19 0.27 13.76
C ILE A 182 -3.01 -0.70 13.81
N VAL A 183 -3.21 -1.88 13.26
CA VAL A 183 -2.18 -2.91 13.10
C VAL A 183 -1.78 -2.97 11.64
N ILE A 184 -0.49 -2.96 11.37
CA ILE A 184 0.08 -3.06 10.03
C ILE A 184 0.58 -4.48 9.86
N SER A 185 -0.15 -5.26 9.06
CA SER A 185 0.10 -6.71 8.94
C SER A 185 1.38 -7.01 8.17
N SER A 186 1.63 -6.27 7.09
CA SER A 186 2.80 -6.41 6.24
C SER A 186 3.08 -5.11 5.50
N LEU A 187 4.33 -4.92 5.09
CA LEU A 187 4.76 -3.84 4.22
C LEU A 187 5.02 -4.43 2.83
N GLU A 188 4.45 -3.82 1.81
CA GLU A 188 4.75 -4.13 0.41
C GLU A 188 6.00 -3.36 -0.04
N SER A 189 6.74 -3.87 -1.01
CA SER A 189 7.86 -3.10 -1.58
C SER A 189 7.34 -1.97 -2.45
N LEU A 190 7.78 -0.72 -2.19
CA LEU A 190 7.38 0.40 -3.03
C LEU A 190 7.91 0.23 -4.46
N VAL A 191 9.15 -0.22 -4.59
CA VAL A 191 9.80 -0.49 -5.87
C VAL A 191 10.25 -1.95 -5.92
N THR A 192 9.86 -2.65 -6.98
CA THR A 192 10.30 -4.02 -7.28
C THR A 192 11.13 -4.05 -8.56
N ILE A 193 12.08 -4.98 -8.61
CA ILE A 193 12.73 -5.39 -9.85
C ILE A 193 11.75 -6.39 -10.50
N ASP A 194 11.18 -6.02 -11.65
CA ASP A 194 10.13 -6.81 -12.31
C ASP A 194 10.73 -7.79 -13.33
N ARG A 195 11.78 -7.35 -14.02
CA ARG A 195 12.48 -8.17 -15.02
C ARG A 195 13.91 -7.72 -15.21
N ILE A 196 14.82 -8.69 -15.33
CA ILE A 196 16.19 -8.48 -15.80
C ILE A 196 16.35 -9.30 -17.08
N TRP A 197 16.80 -8.68 -18.16
CA TRP A 197 17.07 -9.35 -19.42
C TRP A 197 18.27 -8.75 -20.12
N ARG A 198 18.80 -9.46 -21.11
CA ARG A 198 20.03 -9.09 -21.80
C ARG A 198 19.90 -9.25 -23.31
N ASP A 199 20.48 -8.33 -24.05
CA ASP A 199 20.88 -8.46 -25.45
C ASP A 199 22.38 -8.12 -25.60
N ASP A 200 22.73 -7.06 -26.31
CA ASP A 200 24.08 -6.45 -26.28
C ASP A 200 24.28 -5.55 -25.04
N LYS A 201 23.20 -5.29 -24.29
CA LYS A 201 23.15 -4.50 -23.07
C LYS A 201 22.36 -5.24 -21.99
N LEU A 202 22.54 -4.81 -20.75
CA LEU A 202 21.74 -5.33 -19.64
C LEU A 202 20.56 -4.40 -19.37
N HIS A 203 19.35 -4.95 -19.43
CA HIS A 203 18.10 -4.24 -19.23
C HIS A 203 17.46 -4.66 -17.90
N VAL A 204 17.05 -3.67 -17.12
CA VAL A 204 16.38 -3.86 -15.84
C VAL A 204 15.08 -3.06 -15.84
N ILE A 205 13.96 -3.74 -15.64
CA ILE A 205 12.65 -3.11 -15.50
C ILE A 205 12.34 -2.98 -14.02
N LEU A 206 12.17 -1.74 -13.57
CA LEU A 206 11.71 -1.41 -12.23
C LEU A 206 10.24 -1.03 -12.27
N LYS A 207 9.48 -1.45 -11.26
CA LYS A 207 8.07 -1.11 -11.13
C LYS A 207 7.84 -0.39 -9.80
N ASN A 208 7.30 0.83 -9.86
CA ASN A 208 6.81 1.55 -8.69
C ASN A 208 5.33 1.23 -8.46
N HIS A 209 4.95 0.92 -7.22
CA HIS A 209 3.57 0.57 -6.85
C HIS A 209 2.82 1.72 -6.16
N GLY A 210 3.52 2.82 -5.82
CA GLY A 210 2.95 3.94 -5.07
C GLY A 210 3.42 5.30 -5.58
N ASP A 211 3.68 6.23 -4.65
CA ASP A 211 4.14 7.58 -4.95
C ASP A 211 5.47 7.60 -5.72
N ALA A 212 5.68 8.62 -6.56
CA ALA A 212 6.94 8.84 -7.24
C ALA A 212 8.14 8.88 -6.27
N VAL A 213 9.26 8.27 -6.68
CA VAL A 213 10.44 8.11 -5.83
C VAL A 213 11.75 8.24 -6.62
N ASN A 214 12.75 8.80 -5.95
CA ASN A 214 14.13 8.82 -6.45
C ASN A 214 14.83 7.52 -6.05
N ALA A 215 15.47 6.86 -7.01
CA ALA A 215 16.18 5.61 -6.80
C ALA A 215 17.60 5.69 -7.38
N THR A 216 18.54 5.04 -6.70
CA THR A 216 19.87 4.74 -7.21
C THR A 216 19.93 3.27 -7.58
N VAL A 217 20.19 2.96 -8.84
CA VAL A 217 20.33 1.60 -9.35
C VAL A 217 21.80 1.30 -9.57
N LYS A 218 22.32 0.26 -8.94
CA LYS A 218 23.72 -0.17 -9.03
C LYS A 218 23.78 -1.56 -9.62
N LEU A 219 24.70 -1.75 -10.56
CA LEU A 219 25.08 -3.05 -11.08
C LEU A 219 26.34 -3.52 -10.38
N LEU A 220 26.26 -4.68 -9.72
CA LEU A 220 27.37 -5.29 -9.00
C LEU A 220 27.86 -6.54 -9.72
N PHE A 221 29.17 -6.69 -9.82
CA PHE A 221 29.85 -7.90 -10.29
C PHE A 221 30.91 -8.30 -9.27
N SER A 222 30.87 -9.55 -8.81
CA SER A 222 31.78 -10.05 -7.74
C SER A 222 31.82 -9.16 -6.50
N GLY A 223 30.67 -8.59 -6.12
CA GLY A 223 30.53 -7.69 -4.97
C GLY A 223 31.00 -6.25 -5.19
N MET A 224 31.58 -5.92 -6.34
CA MET A 224 32.00 -4.55 -6.67
C MET A 224 30.95 -3.86 -7.54
N THR A 225 30.66 -2.57 -7.25
CA THR A 225 29.81 -1.76 -8.13
C THR A 225 30.57 -1.42 -9.40
N ILE A 226 30.08 -1.89 -10.55
CA ILE A 226 30.69 -1.66 -11.86
C ILE A 226 29.98 -0.54 -12.65
N ASP A 227 28.72 -0.24 -12.31
CA ASP A 227 27.98 0.90 -12.87
C ASP A 227 26.88 1.35 -11.87
N LYS A 228 26.50 2.63 -11.95
CA LYS A 228 25.46 3.26 -11.11
C LYS A 228 24.68 4.28 -11.93
N LYS A 229 23.35 4.28 -11.78
CA LYS A 229 22.44 5.27 -12.35
C LYS A 229 21.50 5.84 -11.28
N GLU A 230 21.26 7.14 -11.34
CA GLU A 230 20.25 7.83 -10.52
C GLU A 230 19.04 8.10 -11.40
N VAL A 231 17.85 7.70 -10.93
CA VAL A 231 16.61 7.80 -11.69
C VAL A 231 15.44 8.23 -10.82
N VAL A 232 14.48 8.88 -11.45
CA VAL A 232 13.18 9.17 -10.86
C VAL A 232 12.18 8.19 -11.48
N ILE A 233 11.48 7.43 -10.63
CA ILE A 233 10.41 6.53 -11.03
C ILE A 233 9.10 7.20 -10.61
N GLY A 234 8.29 7.57 -11.58
CA GLY A 234 7.00 8.22 -11.38
C GLY A 234 5.97 7.33 -10.67
N THR A 235 4.84 7.94 -10.31
CA THR A 235 3.75 7.24 -9.62
C THR A 235 3.21 6.12 -10.49
N SER A 236 3.20 4.89 -9.95
CA SER A 236 2.77 3.69 -10.67
C SER A 236 3.50 3.44 -12.01
N GLU A 237 4.70 4.00 -12.22
CA GLU A 237 5.48 3.89 -13.45
C GLU A 237 6.27 2.57 -13.50
N GLN A 238 6.39 2.00 -14.70
CA GLN A 238 7.45 1.05 -15.03
C GLN A 238 8.61 1.78 -15.71
N LYS A 239 9.81 1.65 -15.16
CA LYS A 239 11.02 2.30 -15.66
C LYS A 239 12.03 1.28 -16.14
N GLU A 240 12.45 1.40 -17.39
CA GLU A 240 13.57 0.63 -17.90
C GLU A 240 14.91 1.35 -17.63
N ILE A 241 15.87 0.58 -17.13
CA ILE A 241 17.23 1.00 -16.85
C ILE A 241 18.16 0.13 -17.70
N ILE A 242 18.91 0.76 -18.59
CA ILE A 242 19.83 0.09 -19.50
C ILE A 242 21.24 0.28 -18.99
N PHE A 243 22.01 -0.77 -18.79
CA PHE A 243 23.45 -0.72 -18.52
C PHE A 243 24.22 -1.09 -19.78
N GLU A 244 25.18 -0.26 -20.17
CA GLU A 244 26.03 -0.46 -21.37
C GLU A 244 27.11 -1.54 -21.15
N LYS A 245 27.08 -2.22 -20.01
CA LYS A 245 28.03 -3.28 -19.65
C LYS A 245 27.46 -4.63 -20.05
N ASP A 246 28.20 -5.36 -20.86
CA ASP A 246 27.90 -6.76 -21.15
C ASP A 246 28.37 -7.64 -19.98
N VAL A 247 27.44 -7.98 -19.09
CA VAL A 247 27.66 -8.92 -17.99
C VAL A 247 26.65 -10.06 -18.06
N THR A 248 27.13 -11.29 -17.92
CA THR A 248 26.29 -12.51 -17.92
C THR A 248 25.79 -12.87 -16.52
N GLN A 249 26.34 -12.27 -15.48
CA GLN A 249 25.91 -12.52 -14.10
C GLN A 249 26.21 -11.32 -13.22
N GLY A 250 25.49 -11.19 -12.12
CA GLY A 250 25.70 -10.12 -11.17
C GLY A 250 24.53 -9.91 -10.22
N THR A 251 24.50 -8.75 -9.58
CA THR A 251 23.40 -8.33 -8.72
C THR A 251 22.99 -6.92 -9.07
N ILE A 252 21.70 -6.70 -9.25
CA ILE A 252 21.11 -5.37 -9.32
C ILE A 252 20.71 -4.95 -7.91
N VAL A 253 21.17 -3.78 -7.48
CA VAL A 253 20.78 -3.17 -6.21
C VAL A 253 20.04 -1.88 -6.49
N VAL A 254 18.82 -1.75 -5.98
CA VAL A 254 18.01 -0.53 -6.09
C VAL A 254 17.86 0.06 -4.69
N ASP A 255 18.34 1.29 -4.55
CA ASP A 255 18.29 2.07 -3.31
C ASP A 255 17.40 3.29 -3.51
N TYR A 256 16.20 3.27 -2.94
CA TYR A 256 15.27 4.40 -2.87
C TYR A 256 15.12 4.91 -1.42
N GLY A 257 16.17 4.71 -0.62
CA GLY A 257 16.22 4.81 0.83
C GLY A 257 15.60 3.62 1.57
N VAL A 258 15.16 2.61 0.82
CA VAL A 258 15.10 1.20 1.21
C VAL A 258 15.90 0.45 0.14
N ILE A 259 16.62 -0.60 0.54
CA ILE A 259 17.46 -1.38 -0.36
C ILE A 259 16.70 -2.64 -0.77
N THR A 260 16.50 -2.82 -2.08
CA THR A 260 16.10 -4.09 -2.68
C THR A 260 17.18 -4.56 -3.64
N GLN A 261 17.34 -5.87 -3.78
CA GLN A 261 18.37 -6.44 -4.64
C GLN A 261 17.92 -7.76 -5.27
N GLU A 262 18.39 -8.01 -6.47
CA GLU A 262 18.15 -9.25 -7.19
C GLU A 262 19.41 -9.70 -7.91
N SER A 263 19.78 -10.96 -7.71
CA SER A 263 20.89 -11.59 -8.42
C SER A 263 20.39 -12.18 -9.72
N PHE A 264 21.18 -12.04 -10.78
CA PHE A 264 20.88 -12.62 -12.08
C PHE A 264 22.07 -13.45 -12.56
N TYR A 265 21.74 -14.49 -13.32
CA TYR A 265 22.67 -15.31 -14.06
C TYR A 265 22.01 -15.66 -15.39
N PHE A 266 22.73 -15.39 -16.46
CA PHE A 266 22.36 -15.73 -17.82
C PHE A 266 23.15 -16.96 -18.24
N GLU A 267 22.44 -18.03 -18.56
CA GLU A 267 23.08 -19.25 -19.05
C GLU A 267 23.88 -18.97 -20.33
N VAL A 268 25.04 -19.61 -20.43
CA VAL A 268 25.81 -19.58 -21.67
C VAL A 268 25.07 -20.39 -22.75
N PRO A 269 25.24 -20.05 -24.04
CA PRO A 269 24.67 -20.85 -25.12
C PRO A 269 25.14 -22.31 -25.00
N MET A 270 24.27 -23.27 -25.29
CA MET A 270 24.62 -24.70 -25.23
C MET A 270 24.50 -25.28 -26.63
N ILE A 271 25.63 -25.42 -27.32
CA ILE A 271 25.63 -25.99 -28.66
C ILE A 271 25.89 -27.50 -28.60
N SER A 272 25.01 -28.25 -29.24
CA SER A 272 25.15 -29.69 -29.43
C SER A 272 25.46 -30.01 -30.90
N LEU A 273 26.24 -31.07 -31.09
CA LEU A 273 26.46 -31.65 -32.41
C LEU A 273 25.32 -32.63 -32.71
N VAL A 274 24.46 -32.30 -33.67
CA VAL A 274 23.33 -33.16 -34.05
C VAL A 274 23.77 -34.27 -34.98
N LYS A 275 24.54 -33.90 -36.01
CA LYS A 275 24.94 -34.81 -37.08
C LYS A 275 26.21 -34.33 -37.77
N THR A 276 26.99 -35.27 -38.28
CA THR A 276 28.07 -35.00 -39.24
C THR A 276 27.94 -35.94 -40.44
N VAL A 277 28.32 -35.45 -41.63
CA VAL A 277 28.41 -36.24 -42.86
C VAL A 277 29.70 -35.87 -43.58
N LYS A 278 30.53 -36.85 -43.90
CA LYS A 278 31.75 -36.67 -44.71
C LYS A 278 31.62 -37.43 -46.03
N GLU A 279 31.76 -36.73 -47.14
CA GLU A 279 31.74 -37.29 -48.51
C GLU A 279 32.99 -36.81 -49.26
N GLY A 280 33.99 -37.70 -49.37
CA GLY A 280 35.30 -37.34 -49.90
C GLY A 280 35.95 -36.24 -49.05
N GLU A 281 36.26 -35.11 -49.67
CA GLU A 281 36.83 -33.93 -49.01
C GLU A 281 35.78 -33.04 -48.33
N LYS A 282 34.48 -33.27 -48.53
CA LYS A 282 33.43 -32.40 -47.98
C LYS A 282 32.94 -32.90 -46.63
N LEU A 283 32.93 -32.02 -45.63
CA LEU A 283 32.37 -32.26 -44.31
C LEU A 283 31.20 -31.31 -44.07
N GLN A 284 30.02 -31.86 -43.82
CA GLN A 284 28.84 -31.12 -43.37
C GLN A 284 28.58 -31.41 -41.89
N ILE A 285 28.35 -30.36 -41.12
CA ILE A 285 28.15 -30.38 -39.67
C ILE A 285 26.80 -29.71 -39.37
N TRP A 286 25.98 -30.35 -38.54
CA TRP A 286 24.73 -29.77 -38.02
C TRP A 286 24.89 -29.48 -36.54
N LEU A 287 24.70 -28.22 -36.19
CA LEU A 287 24.81 -27.69 -34.83
C LEU A 287 23.45 -27.20 -34.39
N ARG A 288 23.06 -27.55 -33.16
CA ARG A 288 21.82 -27.08 -32.57
C ARG A 288 22.09 -26.35 -31.27
N ASN A 289 21.41 -25.21 -31.09
CA ASN A 289 21.46 -24.50 -29.83
C ASN A 289 20.37 -25.02 -28.90
N GLU A 290 20.77 -25.82 -27.93
CA GLU A 290 19.89 -26.36 -26.88
C GLU A 290 19.77 -25.40 -25.69
N GLY A 291 20.48 -24.26 -25.70
CA GLY A 291 20.42 -23.24 -24.66
C GLY A 291 19.38 -22.15 -24.94
N ASP A 292 19.02 -21.42 -23.88
CA ASP A 292 18.04 -20.32 -23.92
C ASP A 292 18.60 -19.01 -24.50
N GLN A 293 19.90 -18.96 -24.79
CA GLN A 293 20.58 -17.80 -25.37
C GLN A 293 21.10 -18.07 -26.76
N LYS A 294 21.00 -17.08 -27.65
CA LYS A 294 21.58 -17.13 -29.00
C LYS A 294 23.10 -17.36 -28.92
N PHE A 295 23.61 -18.29 -29.74
CA PHE A 295 25.05 -18.46 -29.95
C PHE A 295 25.49 -17.60 -31.13
N GLU A 296 26.55 -16.81 -30.93
CA GLU A 296 27.22 -16.06 -32.00
C GLU A 296 28.73 -16.25 -31.87
N GLY A 297 29.32 -16.97 -32.83
CA GLY A 297 30.71 -17.38 -32.74
C GLY A 297 31.23 -18.03 -34.00
N LYS A 298 32.34 -18.75 -33.86
CA LYS A 298 33.06 -19.39 -34.95
C LYS A 298 33.05 -20.89 -34.80
N VAL A 299 32.89 -21.60 -35.91
CA VAL A 299 33.07 -23.05 -36.01
C VAL A 299 34.38 -23.31 -36.75
N THR A 300 35.20 -24.22 -36.23
CA THR A 300 36.50 -24.59 -36.78
C THR A 300 36.67 -26.10 -36.70
N VAL A 301 37.37 -26.71 -37.66
CA VAL A 301 37.65 -28.15 -37.64
C VAL A 301 39.14 -28.41 -37.47
N TYR A 302 39.46 -29.24 -36.49
CA TYR A 302 40.83 -29.61 -36.13
C TYR A 302 41.10 -31.08 -36.37
N GLN A 303 42.37 -31.40 -36.61
CA GLN A 303 42.91 -32.75 -36.49
C GLN A 303 44.21 -32.64 -35.69
N ASN A 304 44.30 -33.37 -34.57
CA ASN A 304 45.47 -33.34 -33.68
C ASN A 304 45.88 -31.92 -33.25
N GLY A 305 44.91 -31.02 -33.03
CA GLY A 305 45.15 -29.64 -32.60
C GLY A 305 45.52 -28.65 -33.71
N VAL A 306 45.59 -29.08 -34.97
CA VAL A 306 45.85 -28.21 -36.13
C VAL A 306 44.55 -27.99 -36.90
N ILE A 307 44.28 -26.76 -37.33
CA ILE A 307 43.11 -26.46 -38.18
C ILE A 307 43.35 -27.10 -39.55
N VAL A 308 42.42 -27.96 -39.98
CA VAL A 308 42.52 -28.71 -41.25
C VAL A 308 41.38 -28.40 -42.22
N SER A 309 40.48 -27.48 -41.85
CA SER A 309 39.36 -27.08 -42.70
C SER A 309 39.66 -25.90 -43.61
N GLU A 310 39.03 -25.91 -44.79
CA GLU A 310 38.82 -24.74 -45.63
C GLU A 310 37.31 -24.45 -45.77
N PRO A 311 36.83 -23.24 -45.43
CA PRO A 311 37.59 -22.15 -44.82
C PRO A 311 38.09 -22.52 -43.40
N TYR A 312 39.11 -21.82 -42.92
CA TYR A 312 39.68 -22.08 -41.58
C TYR A 312 38.65 -21.93 -40.46
N TYR A 313 37.65 -21.07 -40.63
CA TYR A 313 36.51 -20.94 -39.74
C TYR A 313 35.29 -20.44 -40.50
N LEU A 314 34.11 -20.65 -39.94
CA LEU A 314 32.85 -20.03 -40.37
C LEU A 314 32.22 -19.30 -39.18
N ASP A 315 31.76 -18.07 -39.42
CA ASP A 315 30.93 -17.34 -38.45
C ASP A 315 29.52 -17.92 -38.47
N VAL A 316 28.96 -18.15 -37.28
CA VAL A 316 27.68 -18.82 -37.09
C VAL A 316 26.86 -18.11 -36.03
N ASN A 317 25.58 -17.92 -36.34
CA ASN A 317 24.57 -17.39 -35.45
C ASN A 317 23.45 -18.43 -35.34
N ILE A 318 23.22 -18.96 -34.13
CA ILE A 318 22.21 -20.00 -33.85
C ILE A 318 21.25 -19.49 -32.76
N PRO A 319 20.02 -19.10 -33.10
CA PRO A 319 18.99 -18.77 -32.11
C PRO A 319 18.64 -19.96 -31.19
N PRO A 320 18.06 -19.71 -30.01
CA PRO A 320 17.62 -20.77 -29.09
C PRO A 320 16.68 -21.77 -29.76
N GLY A 321 16.96 -23.07 -29.60
CA GLY A 321 16.16 -24.17 -30.13
C GLY A 321 16.36 -24.46 -31.63
N GLU A 322 17.07 -23.59 -32.36
CA GLU A 322 17.30 -23.72 -33.80
C GLU A 322 18.54 -24.56 -34.15
N GLU A 323 18.53 -25.12 -35.34
CA GLU A 323 19.61 -25.91 -35.93
C GLU A 323 20.17 -25.21 -37.17
N VAL A 324 21.49 -25.20 -37.31
CA VAL A 324 22.18 -24.68 -38.49
C VAL A 324 23.12 -25.74 -39.05
N SER A 325 23.31 -25.73 -40.36
CA SER A 325 24.29 -26.59 -41.02
C SER A 325 25.45 -25.76 -41.58
N VAL A 326 26.67 -26.19 -41.32
CA VAL A 326 27.90 -25.57 -41.86
C VAL A 326 28.74 -26.60 -42.61
N GLY A 327 29.42 -26.16 -43.66
CA GLY A 327 30.19 -27.02 -44.56
C GLY A 327 31.66 -26.60 -44.63
N PHE A 328 32.55 -27.58 -44.59
CA PHE A 328 34.00 -27.41 -44.71
C PHE A 328 34.58 -28.39 -45.74
N ILE A 329 35.69 -28.00 -46.36
CA ILE A 329 36.57 -28.91 -47.09
C ILE A 329 37.66 -29.36 -46.12
N VAL A 330 37.87 -30.67 -45.99
CA VAL A 330 38.85 -31.31 -45.09
C VAL A 330 39.58 -32.43 -45.85
N PRO A 331 40.80 -32.83 -45.43
CA PRO A 331 41.52 -33.91 -46.11
C PRO A 331 40.70 -35.21 -46.22
N GLU A 332 40.72 -35.83 -47.40
CA GLU A 332 39.95 -37.05 -47.68
C GLU A 332 40.32 -38.21 -46.75
N ASP A 333 41.57 -38.29 -46.33
CA ASP A 333 42.13 -39.29 -45.43
C ASP A 333 41.99 -38.95 -43.93
N ALA A 334 41.42 -37.79 -43.58
CA ALA A 334 41.19 -37.43 -42.18
C ALA A 334 40.16 -38.36 -41.49
N GLN A 335 40.56 -38.98 -40.37
CA GLN A 335 39.75 -39.99 -39.66
C GLN A 335 39.11 -39.47 -38.37
N ILE A 336 39.82 -38.64 -37.60
CA ILE A 336 39.33 -38.09 -36.34
C ILE A 336 39.40 -36.57 -36.44
N LEU A 337 38.23 -35.95 -36.54
CA LEU A 337 38.07 -34.51 -36.63
C LEU A 337 37.42 -34.00 -35.34
N THR A 338 37.96 -32.92 -34.79
CA THR A 338 37.41 -32.22 -33.63
C THR A 338 36.75 -30.94 -34.11
N ILE A 339 35.57 -30.62 -33.61
CA ILE A 339 34.81 -29.43 -34.03
C ILE A 339 34.90 -28.42 -32.89
N GLY A 340 35.72 -27.39 -33.07
CA GLY A 340 35.78 -26.30 -32.09
C GLY A 340 34.72 -25.26 -32.37
N LEU A 341 34.04 -24.86 -31.30
CA LEU A 341 33.12 -23.74 -31.24
C LEU A 341 33.76 -22.67 -30.37
N THR A 342 33.85 -21.44 -30.87
CA THR A 342 34.46 -20.35 -30.09
C THR A 342 33.68 -19.07 -30.26
N ALA A 343 33.23 -18.51 -29.15
CA ALA A 343 32.64 -17.18 -29.04
C ALA A 343 33.40 -16.38 -27.96
N GLN A 344 33.07 -15.10 -27.77
CA GLN A 344 33.72 -14.27 -26.75
C GLN A 344 33.60 -14.85 -25.33
N SER A 345 32.50 -15.53 -25.02
CA SER A 345 32.16 -16.04 -23.69
C SER A 345 31.96 -17.56 -23.63
N TYR A 346 32.20 -18.28 -24.74
CA TYR A 346 31.93 -19.71 -24.86
C TYR A 346 33.00 -20.41 -25.70
N SER A 347 33.46 -21.58 -25.25
CA SER A 347 34.31 -22.45 -26.04
C SER A 347 33.95 -23.91 -25.77
N ALA A 348 33.82 -24.71 -26.83
CA ALA A 348 33.56 -26.14 -26.76
C ALA A 348 34.31 -26.87 -27.90
N THR A 349 34.60 -28.16 -27.73
CA THR A 349 35.33 -29.00 -28.70
C THR A 349 34.76 -30.39 -28.84
#